data_AF-A0A2P8FW11-F1
#
_entry.id   AF-A0A2P8FW11-F1
#
_cell.length_a   1.000
_cell.length_b   1.000
_cell.length_c   1.000
_cell.angle_alpha   90.00
_cell.angle_beta   90.00
_cell.angle_gamma   90.00
#
_symmetry.space_group_name_H-M   'P 1'
#
loop_
_entity.id
_entity.type
_entity.pdbx_description
1 polymer ?
#
loop_
_entity_poly.entity_id
_entity_poly.type
_entity_poly.pdbx_seq_one_letter_code
_entity_poly.pdbx_strand_id
1 'polypeptide(L)'
;MKKSNTNAYMALVVVSIFWGTTYLASRIGVRHMHGLMLAGIRQTIAGILLTSFFLLKGYKVPEKFVLSRLFVIGVMMLCLSNGLITWAMQYIPSGLCAIIVATVPIWITIFSYFLVQRTKFTIMLIAGMLIGLLGVGGIFYDYLSSLTNPDFRFGIFLTLIACISWAIGSVLTARWALKINFLYGAGFQMLFSGIVMTIVATMMGQSLPLDGFNIELWGSLLYLIFIGSILGYSSYVFVLNNLPPSLASVYAYINPIVAVLLGWLILQEHLNWVTGLSCLVTLGGVYMVNKAVNKNKQQYGTTTK
;
A
#
# COMPACT_ATOMS: atom_id res chain seq x y z
N MET A 1 23.35 18.83 7.04
CA MET A 1 22.62 18.37 5.83
C MET A 1 22.79 16.89 5.47
N LYS A 2 23.87 16.17 5.82
CA LYS A 2 24.05 14.73 5.48
C LYS A 2 23.16 13.72 6.25
N LYS A 3 22.90 13.94 7.55
CA LYS A 3 22.17 12.98 8.43
C LYS A 3 20.70 12.74 8.03
N SER A 4 20.01 13.75 7.48
CA SER A 4 18.59 13.66 7.10
C SER A 4 18.35 12.71 5.92
N ASN A 5 19.27 12.71 4.95
CA ASN A 5 19.16 11.84 3.78
C ASN A 5 19.40 10.39 4.14
N THR A 6 20.40 10.08 4.98
CA THR A 6 20.66 8.70 5.44
C THR A 6 19.45 8.10 6.15
N ASN A 7 18.79 8.87 7.03
CA ASN A 7 17.58 8.41 7.72
C ASN A 7 16.44 8.12 6.76
N ALA A 8 16.27 8.92 5.69
CA ALA A 8 15.22 8.70 4.71
C ALA A 8 15.49 7.46 3.83
N TYR A 9 16.75 7.18 3.48
CA TYR A 9 17.12 5.92 2.80
C TYR A 9 16.95 4.70 3.71
N MET A 10 17.30 4.80 5.00
CA MET A 10 17.04 3.73 5.97
C MET A 10 15.53 3.48 6.10
N ALA A 11 14.73 4.54 6.21
CA ALA A 11 13.27 4.41 6.22
C ALA A 11 12.73 3.78 4.94
N LEU A 12 13.31 4.10 3.78
CA LEU A 12 12.94 3.48 2.51
C LEU A 12 13.23 1.97 2.51
N VAL A 13 14.40 1.54 3.01
CA VAL A 13 14.74 0.10 3.14
C VAL A 13 13.77 -0.60 4.10
N VAL A 14 13.50 0.01 5.25
CA VAL A 14 12.55 -0.47 6.26
C VAL A 14 11.17 -0.70 5.64
N VAL A 15 10.63 0.28 4.92
CA VAL A 15 9.33 0.16 4.24
C VAL A 15 9.37 -0.94 3.19
N SER A 16 10.43 -0.98 2.37
CA SER A 16 10.59 -1.93 1.27
C SER A 16 10.59 -3.39 1.71
N ILE A 17 11.23 -3.68 2.83
CA ILE A 17 11.29 -5.06 3.35
C ILE A 17 10.03 -5.36 4.15
N PHE A 18 9.68 -4.49 5.11
CA PHE A 18 8.60 -4.80 6.02
C PHE A 18 7.23 -4.78 5.35
N TRP A 19 6.93 -3.88 4.41
CA TRP A 19 5.66 -3.99 3.69
C TRP A 19 5.58 -5.23 2.81
N GLY A 20 6.68 -5.69 2.23
CA GLY A 20 6.73 -7.01 1.58
C GLY A 20 6.32 -8.14 2.53
N THR A 21 6.84 -8.15 3.76
CA THR A 21 6.47 -9.15 4.77
C THR A 21 5.03 -9.02 5.28
N THR A 22 4.38 -7.85 5.14
CA THR A 22 2.99 -7.70 5.59
C THR A 22 2.00 -8.51 4.75
N TYR A 23 2.33 -8.83 3.50
CA TYR A 23 1.49 -9.72 2.69
C TYR A 23 1.40 -11.12 3.31
N LEU A 24 2.53 -11.67 3.77
CA LEU A 24 2.58 -12.91 4.53
C LEU A 24 1.74 -12.80 5.80
N ALA A 25 2.02 -11.81 6.64
CA ALA A 25 1.34 -11.67 7.93
C ALA A 25 -0.17 -11.48 7.75
N SER A 26 -0.61 -10.66 6.80
CA SER A 26 -2.02 -10.47 6.50
C SER A 26 -2.65 -11.76 5.97
N ARG A 27 -2.00 -12.50 5.08
CA ARG A 27 -2.50 -13.79 4.59
C ARG A 27 -2.65 -14.83 5.70
N ILE A 28 -1.77 -14.83 6.70
CA ILE A 28 -1.92 -15.65 7.91
C ILE A 28 -3.12 -15.18 8.74
N GLY A 29 -3.21 -13.87 9.01
CA GLY A 29 -4.28 -13.32 9.86
C GLY A 29 -5.68 -13.54 9.28
N VAL A 30 -5.83 -13.45 7.96
CA VAL A 30 -7.14 -13.62 7.30
C VAL A 30 -7.61 -15.07 7.20
N ARG A 31 -6.79 -16.04 7.61
CA ARG A 31 -7.26 -17.43 7.81
C ARG A 31 -8.20 -17.54 9.02
N HIS A 32 -8.09 -16.61 9.97
CA HIS A 32 -8.75 -16.68 11.27
C HIS A 32 -9.79 -15.58 11.48
N MET A 33 -9.75 -14.51 10.67
CA MET A 33 -10.64 -13.37 10.81
C MET A 33 -10.84 -12.67 9.47
N HIS A 34 -12.03 -12.09 9.25
CA HIS A 34 -12.30 -11.33 8.04
C HIS A 34 -11.27 -10.20 7.81
N GLY A 35 -10.79 -10.06 6.57
CA GLY A 35 -9.69 -9.15 6.26
C GLY A 35 -9.96 -7.68 6.56
N LEU A 36 -11.21 -7.21 6.39
CA LEU A 36 -11.58 -5.84 6.80
C LEU A 36 -11.54 -5.65 8.31
N MET A 37 -11.93 -6.67 9.09
CA MET A 37 -11.85 -6.61 10.55
C MET A 37 -10.38 -6.61 11.00
N LEU A 38 -9.53 -7.45 10.39
CA LEU A 38 -8.09 -7.47 10.64
C LEU A 38 -7.43 -6.11 10.35
N ALA A 39 -7.70 -5.54 9.18
CA ALA A 39 -7.21 -4.22 8.82
C ALA A 39 -7.79 -3.11 9.74
N GLY A 40 -9.07 -3.21 10.09
CA GLY A 40 -9.76 -2.28 10.98
C GLY A 40 -9.13 -2.21 12.37
N ILE A 41 -8.99 -3.36 13.03
CA ILE A 41 -8.42 -3.46 14.38
C ILE A 41 -6.99 -2.92 14.38
N ARG A 42 -6.13 -3.38 13.46
CA ARG A 42 -4.72 -2.97 13.47
C ARG A 42 -4.54 -1.47 13.25
N GLN A 43 -5.34 -0.87 12.36
CA GLN A 43 -5.24 0.56 12.08
C GLN A 43 -5.86 1.41 13.19
N THR A 44 -6.92 0.90 13.84
CA THR A 44 -7.50 1.56 15.01
C THR A 44 -6.47 1.62 16.14
N ILE A 45 -5.86 0.48 16.49
CA ILE A 45 -4.85 0.41 17.56
C ILE A 45 -3.63 1.27 17.22
N ALA A 46 -3.06 1.13 16.02
CA ALA A 46 -1.93 1.94 15.60
C ALA A 46 -2.24 3.45 15.57
N GLY A 47 -3.44 3.81 15.12
CA GLY A 47 -3.94 5.19 15.11
C GLY A 47 -4.11 5.77 16.51
N ILE A 48 -4.71 5.02 17.45
CA ILE A 48 -4.82 5.42 18.86
C ILE A 48 -3.42 5.63 19.44
N LEU A 49 -2.52 4.65 19.33
CA LEU A 49 -1.18 4.75 19.90
C LEU A 49 -0.42 5.99 19.39
N LEU A 50 -0.45 6.23 18.07
CA LEU A 50 0.28 7.34 17.47
C LEU A 50 -0.38 8.69 17.76
N THR A 51 -1.70 8.80 17.67
CA THR A 51 -2.41 10.07 17.98
C THR A 51 -2.31 10.42 19.45
N SER A 52 -2.55 9.46 20.36
CA SER A 52 -2.41 9.66 21.81
C SER A 52 -1.00 10.07 22.18
N PHE A 53 0.04 9.47 21.58
CA PHE A 53 1.42 9.88 21.83
C PHE A 53 1.68 11.37 21.55
N PHE A 54 1.18 11.90 20.43
CA PHE A 54 1.36 13.32 20.09
C PHE A 54 0.48 14.24 20.96
N LEU A 55 -0.75 13.83 21.26
CA LEU A 55 -1.63 14.58 22.17
C LEU A 55 -1.00 14.70 23.57
N LEU A 56 -0.43 13.61 24.10
CA LEU A 56 0.28 13.60 25.38
C LEU A 56 1.55 14.44 25.36
N LYS A 57 2.17 14.64 24.19
CA LYS A 57 3.29 15.58 23.99
C LYS A 57 2.86 17.06 23.87
N GLY A 58 1.57 17.35 24.02
CA GLY A 58 1.03 18.71 23.97
C GLY A 58 0.69 19.21 22.56
N TYR A 59 0.65 18.33 21.56
CA TYR A 59 0.10 18.72 20.26
C TYR A 59 -1.39 18.97 20.39
N LYS A 60 -1.88 20.05 19.77
CA LYS A 60 -3.31 20.35 19.73
C LYS A 60 -4.01 19.43 18.72
N VAL A 61 -5.29 19.18 18.93
CA VAL A 61 -6.14 18.54 17.92
C VAL A 61 -6.15 19.44 16.67
N PRO A 62 -5.90 18.91 15.45
CA PRO A 62 -5.92 19.71 14.24
C PRO A 62 -7.28 20.34 13.97
N GLU A 63 -7.29 21.44 13.23
CA GLU A 63 -8.54 22.07 12.80
C GLU A 63 -9.43 21.11 12.02
N LYS A 64 -10.75 21.31 12.10
CA LYS A 64 -11.76 20.45 11.44
C LYS A 64 -11.49 20.25 9.95
N PHE A 65 -10.99 21.26 9.26
CA PHE A 65 -10.61 21.20 7.85
C PHE A 65 -9.41 20.30 7.58
N VAL A 66 -8.42 20.29 8.47
CA VAL A 66 -7.27 19.37 8.38
C VAL A 66 -7.75 17.95 8.66
N LEU A 67 -8.58 17.76 9.69
CA LEU A 67 -9.16 16.46 10.03
C LEU A 67 -10.00 15.87 8.88
N SER A 68 -10.82 16.67 8.20
CA SER A 68 -11.62 16.17 7.07
C SER A 68 -10.76 15.70 5.89
N ARG A 69 -9.66 16.40 5.61
CA ARG A 69 -8.70 15.98 4.59
C ARG A 69 -7.92 14.72 5.01
N LEU A 70 -7.52 14.61 6.27
CA LEU A 70 -6.89 13.40 6.80
C LEU A 70 -7.86 12.21 6.76
N PHE A 71 -9.14 12.42 7.04
CA PHE A 71 -10.18 11.41 6.88
C PHE A 71 -10.25 10.91 5.43
N VAL A 72 -10.35 11.82 4.44
CA VAL A 72 -10.41 11.41 3.02
C VAL A 72 -9.14 10.67 2.60
N ILE A 73 -7.95 11.15 2.98
CA ILE A 73 -6.69 10.45 2.69
C ILE A 73 -6.68 9.05 3.33
N GLY A 74 -7.04 8.95 4.61
CA GLY A 74 -7.10 7.68 5.33
C GLY A 74 -8.09 6.70 4.71
N VAL A 75 -9.26 7.15 4.31
CA VAL A 75 -10.24 6.31 3.62
C VAL A 75 -9.71 5.80 2.28
N MET A 76 -9.10 6.67 1.47
CA MET A 76 -8.58 6.27 0.15
C MET A 76 -7.38 5.31 0.26
N MET A 77 -6.42 5.61 1.14
CA MET A 77 -5.17 4.85 1.22
C MET A 77 -5.26 3.64 2.15
N LEU A 78 -6.02 3.73 3.24
CA LEU A 78 -6.05 2.69 4.26
C LEU A 78 -7.34 1.87 4.23
N CYS A 79 -8.53 2.47 4.05
CA CYS A 79 -9.75 1.66 3.91
C CYS A 79 -9.85 1.00 2.53
N LEU A 80 -9.92 1.83 1.49
CA LEU A 80 -10.19 1.40 0.12
C LEU A 80 -8.95 0.84 -0.58
N SER A 81 -7.79 0.86 0.06
CA SER A 81 -6.61 0.18 -0.45
C SER A 81 -6.08 -0.87 0.50
N ASN A 82 -5.48 -0.47 1.63
CA ASN A 82 -4.91 -1.44 2.54
C ASN A 82 -5.95 -2.45 3.10
N GLY A 83 -7.17 -2.00 3.41
CA GLY A 83 -8.28 -2.83 3.83
C GLY A 83 -8.73 -3.80 2.74
N LEU A 84 -8.93 -3.31 1.51
CA LEU A 84 -9.31 -4.16 0.38
C LEU A 84 -8.23 -5.16 -0.03
N ILE A 85 -6.94 -4.80 0.05
CA ILE A 85 -5.82 -5.74 -0.14
C ILE A 85 -5.88 -6.85 0.93
N THR A 86 -6.11 -6.47 2.18
CA THR A 86 -6.21 -7.44 3.28
C THR A 86 -7.41 -8.37 3.08
N TRP A 87 -8.54 -7.83 2.64
CA TRP A 87 -9.71 -8.64 2.29
C TRP A 87 -9.44 -9.55 1.07
N ALA A 88 -8.86 -9.01 0.00
CA ALA A 88 -8.53 -9.76 -1.22
C ALA A 88 -7.68 -11.00 -0.92
N MET A 89 -6.77 -10.89 0.05
CA MET A 89 -5.94 -12.00 0.52
C MET A 89 -6.73 -13.13 1.23
N GLN A 90 -8.06 -13.08 1.35
CA GLN A 90 -8.86 -14.28 1.65
C GLN A 90 -9.01 -15.17 0.41
N TYR A 91 -9.05 -14.57 -0.78
CA TYR A 91 -9.42 -15.22 -2.03
C TYR A 91 -8.25 -15.48 -2.98
N ILE A 92 -7.18 -14.69 -2.87
CA ILE A 92 -6.00 -14.82 -3.74
C ILE A 92 -4.71 -14.99 -2.94
N PRO A 93 -3.68 -15.65 -3.51
CA PRO A 93 -2.36 -15.77 -2.89
C PRO A 93 -1.71 -14.41 -2.59
N SER A 94 -0.88 -14.38 -1.54
CA SER A 94 -0.20 -13.18 -1.08
C SER A 94 0.81 -12.66 -2.11
N GLY A 95 1.55 -13.56 -2.78
CA GLY A 95 2.45 -13.21 -3.88
C GLY A 95 1.71 -12.59 -5.08
N LEU A 96 0.58 -13.18 -5.48
CA LEU A 96 -0.24 -12.65 -6.58
C LEU A 96 -0.75 -11.23 -6.26
N CYS A 97 -1.27 -11.03 -5.05
CA CYS A 97 -1.73 -9.72 -4.59
C CYS A 97 -0.61 -8.68 -4.67
N ALA A 98 0.59 -9.02 -4.18
CA ALA A 98 1.73 -8.10 -4.17
C ALA A 98 2.18 -7.70 -5.59
N ILE A 99 2.17 -8.62 -6.56
CA ILE A 99 2.56 -8.30 -7.93
C ILE A 99 1.50 -7.41 -8.62
N ILE A 100 0.20 -7.65 -8.39
CA ILE A 100 -0.86 -6.74 -8.88
C ILE A 100 -0.64 -5.33 -8.28
N VAL A 101 -0.34 -5.24 -6.99
CA VAL A 101 -0.08 -3.97 -6.29
C VAL A 101 1.18 -3.25 -6.82
N ALA A 102 2.13 -3.98 -7.42
CA ALA A 102 3.28 -3.36 -8.09
C ALA A 102 2.88 -2.41 -9.23
N THR A 103 1.62 -2.46 -9.71
CA THR A 103 1.08 -1.53 -10.71
C THR A 103 0.68 -0.16 -10.16
N VAL A 104 0.66 0.03 -8.83
CA VAL A 104 0.33 1.32 -8.19
C VAL A 104 1.03 2.53 -8.82
N PRO A 105 2.34 2.49 -9.17
CA PRO A 105 3.01 3.63 -9.81
C PRO A 105 2.44 4.00 -11.19
N ILE A 106 1.89 3.02 -11.93
CA ILE A 106 1.18 3.27 -13.19
C ILE A 106 -0.06 4.13 -12.91
N TRP A 107 -0.88 3.73 -11.94
CA TRP A 107 -2.07 4.47 -11.52
C TRP A 107 -1.73 5.86 -10.98
N ILE A 108 -0.69 5.98 -10.14
CA ILE A 108 -0.21 7.29 -9.63
C ILE A 108 0.14 8.21 -10.79
N THR A 109 0.82 7.69 -11.81
CA THR A 109 1.23 8.46 -12.99
C THR A 109 0.02 8.97 -13.78
N ILE A 110 -0.98 8.10 -13.99
CA ILE A 110 -2.24 8.44 -14.65
C ILE A 110 -2.98 9.53 -13.86
N PHE A 111 -3.21 9.35 -12.57
CA PHE A 111 -3.93 10.34 -11.77
C PHE A 111 -3.13 11.63 -11.54
N SER A 112 -1.81 11.58 -11.51
CA SER A 112 -0.96 12.78 -11.45
C SER A 112 -1.09 13.62 -12.73
N TYR A 113 -1.28 12.98 -13.88
CA TYR A 113 -1.57 13.67 -15.14
C TYR A 113 -2.91 14.41 -15.06
N PHE A 114 -3.99 13.69 -14.72
CA PHE A 114 -5.34 14.26 -14.76
C PHE A 114 -5.64 15.23 -13.62
N LEU A 115 -5.16 14.97 -12.40
CA LEU A 115 -5.53 15.74 -11.21
C LEU A 115 -4.56 16.87 -10.87
N VAL A 116 -3.32 16.79 -11.36
CA VAL A 116 -2.25 17.75 -11.01
C VAL A 116 -1.52 18.30 -12.24
N GLN A 117 -1.71 17.72 -13.44
CA GLN A 117 -1.08 18.16 -14.71
C GLN A 117 0.45 18.24 -14.67
N ARG A 118 1.10 17.42 -13.83
CA ARG A 118 2.56 17.45 -13.61
C ARG A 118 3.36 16.47 -14.48
N THR A 119 2.69 15.69 -15.30
CA THR A 119 3.30 14.67 -16.17
C THR A 119 2.85 14.90 -17.60
N LYS A 120 3.69 14.57 -18.59
CA LYS A 120 3.31 14.49 -20.01
C LYS A 120 3.41 13.04 -20.46
N PHE A 121 2.47 12.58 -21.28
CA PHE A 121 2.54 11.24 -21.84
C PHE A 121 3.67 11.18 -22.87
N THR A 122 4.74 10.44 -22.55
CA THR A 122 5.81 10.12 -23.48
C THR A 122 5.67 8.68 -23.94
N ILE A 123 6.22 8.34 -25.11
CA ILE A 123 6.22 6.97 -25.64
C ILE A 123 6.83 5.99 -24.62
N MET A 124 7.91 6.39 -23.95
CA MET A 124 8.56 5.59 -22.90
C MET A 124 7.63 5.33 -21.70
N LEU A 125 6.82 6.32 -21.33
CA LEU A 125 5.84 6.19 -20.25
C LEU A 125 4.75 5.19 -20.63
N ILE A 126 4.16 5.33 -21.83
CA ILE A 126 3.12 4.44 -22.33
C ILE A 126 3.67 3.02 -22.49
N ALA A 127 4.85 2.85 -23.09
CA ALA A 127 5.49 1.55 -23.24
C ALA A 127 5.76 0.89 -21.87
N GLY A 128 6.25 1.64 -20.89
CA GLY A 128 6.45 1.15 -19.53
C GLY A 128 5.15 0.70 -18.87
N MET A 129 4.05 1.45 -19.05
CA MET A 129 2.73 1.05 -18.54
C MET A 129 2.24 -0.24 -19.19
N LEU A 130 2.34 -0.35 -20.52
CA LEU A 130 1.93 -1.54 -21.26
C LEU A 130 2.75 -2.76 -20.84
N ILE A 131 4.08 -2.64 -20.75
CA ILE A 131 4.96 -3.74 -20.29
C ILE A 131 4.61 -4.13 -18.85
N GLY A 132 4.37 -3.16 -17.97
CA GLY A 132 4.00 -3.43 -16.58
C GLY A 132 2.70 -4.20 -16.46
N LEU A 133 1.68 -3.80 -17.24
CA LEU A 133 0.39 -4.48 -17.32
C LEU A 133 0.48 -5.86 -17.98
N LEU A 134 1.33 -6.02 -19.02
CA LEU A 134 1.60 -7.32 -19.64
C LEU A 134 2.24 -8.29 -18.65
N GLY A 135 3.18 -7.82 -17.83
CA GLY A 135 3.78 -8.63 -16.77
C GLY A 135 2.71 -9.16 -15.80
N VAL A 136 1.77 -8.30 -15.38
CA VAL A 136 0.65 -8.71 -14.52
C VAL A 136 -0.28 -9.68 -15.24
N GLY A 137 -0.58 -9.41 -16.52
CA GLY A 137 -1.35 -10.31 -17.38
C GLY A 137 -0.75 -11.72 -17.45
N GLY A 138 0.57 -11.82 -17.60
CA GLY A 138 1.28 -13.09 -17.69
C GLY A 138 1.17 -13.96 -16.43
N ILE A 139 0.96 -13.36 -15.25
CA ILE A 139 0.80 -14.13 -14.01
C ILE A 139 -0.45 -15.01 -14.10
N PHE A 140 -1.50 -14.51 -14.74
CA PHE A 140 -2.76 -15.24 -14.86
C PHE A 140 -2.68 -16.48 -15.73
N TYR A 141 -1.56 -16.74 -16.43
CA TYR A 141 -1.35 -17.97 -17.18
C TYR A 141 -1.51 -19.20 -16.28
N ASP A 142 -0.93 -19.19 -15.08
CA ASP A 142 -1.02 -20.31 -14.14
C ASP A 142 -2.34 -20.33 -13.36
N TYR A 143 -3.00 -19.18 -13.29
CA TYR A 143 -4.29 -19.02 -12.61
C TYR A 143 -5.47 -19.12 -13.56
N LEU A 144 -5.27 -19.55 -14.82
CA LEU A 144 -6.33 -19.55 -15.83
C LEU A 144 -7.51 -20.44 -15.42
N SER A 145 -7.24 -21.59 -14.79
CA SER A 145 -8.26 -22.44 -14.18
C SER A 145 -8.95 -21.74 -13.00
N SER A 146 -8.19 -21.01 -12.18
CA SER A 146 -8.70 -20.26 -11.02
C SER A 146 -9.57 -19.07 -11.42
N LEU A 147 -9.43 -18.52 -12.63
CA LEU A 147 -10.28 -17.44 -13.15
C LEU A 147 -11.74 -17.86 -13.33
N THR A 148 -12.04 -19.16 -13.39
CA THR A 148 -13.43 -19.66 -13.39
C THR A 148 -14.12 -19.42 -12.04
N ASN A 149 -13.35 -19.43 -10.94
CA ASN A 149 -13.85 -19.21 -9.59
C ASN A 149 -14.27 -17.74 -9.39
N PRO A 150 -15.55 -17.45 -9.03
CA PRO A 150 -16.02 -16.09 -8.73
C PRO A 150 -15.24 -15.40 -7.60
N ASP A 151 -14.88 -16.13 -6.54
CA ASP A 151 -14.18 -15.59 -5.38
C ASP A 151 -12.76 -15.13 -5.75
N PHE A 152 -12.07 -15.92 -6.56
CA PHE A 152 -10.75 -15.58 -7.07
C PHE A 152 -10.79 -14.28 -7.90
N ARG A 153 -11.78 -14.16 -8.80
CA ARG A 153 -12.04 -12.92 -9.57
C ARG A 153 -12.38 -11.74 -8.67
N PHE A 154 -13.13 -11.97 -7.60
CA PHE A 154 -13.45 -10.95 -6.62
C PHE A 154 -12.19 -10.45 -5.89
N GLY A 155 -11.28 -11.33 -5.49
CA GLY A 155 -9.98 -10.93 -4.91
C GLY A 155 -9.12 -10.09 -5.85
N ILE A 156 -9.07 -10.43 -7.15
CA ILE A 156 -8.40 -9.61 -8.17
C ILE A 156 -9.05 -8.23 -8.26
N PHE A 157 -10.39 -8.18 -8.35
CA PHE A 157 -11.15 -6.95 -8.43
C PHE A 157 -10.88 -6.03 -7.23
N LEU A 158 -10.96 -6.56 -6.01
CA LEU A 158 -10.62 -5.82 -4.79
C LEU A 158 -9.21 -5.25 -4.83
N THR A 159 -8.24 -6.03 -5.32
CA THR A 159 -6.83 -5.60 -5.41
C THR A 159 -6.64 -4.47 -6.44
N LEU A 160 -7.36 -4.51 -7.56
CA LEU A 160 -7.29 -3.45 -8.58
C LEU A 160 -7.91 -2.14 -8.07
N ILE A 161 -9.08 -2.21 -7.43
CA ILE A 161 -9.69 -1.05 -6.76
C ILE A 161 -8.73 -0.48 -5.72
N ALA A 162 -8.07 -1.35 -4.94
CA ALA A 162 -7.07 -0.93 -3.98
C ALA A 162 -5.90 -0.17 -4.59
N CYS A 163 -5.41 -0.58 -5.74
CA CYS A 163 -4.32 0.11 -6.43
C CYS A 163 -4.73 1.53 -6.86
N ILE A 164 -5.95 1.65 -7.40
CA ILE A 164 -6.53 2.93 -7.85
C ILE A 164 -6.74 3.87 -6.66
N SER A 165 -7.37 3.39 -5.58
CA SER A 165 -7.63 4.17 -4.38
C SER A 165 -6.34 4.65 -3.70
N TRP A 166 -5.31 3.80 -3.63
CA TRP A 166 -4.00 4.19 -3.13
C TRP A 166 -3.38 5.32 -3.96
N ALA A 167 -3.46 5.21 -5.29
CA ALA A 167 -2.92 6.20 -6.20
C ALA A 167 -3.61 7.55 -6.03
N ILE A 168 -4.94 7.57 -5.99
CA ILE A 168 -5.74 8.78 -5.73
C ILE A 168 -5.37 9.38 -4.38
N GLY A 169 -5.34 8.59 -3.31
CA GLY A 169 -5.00 9.06 -1.96
C GLY A 169 -3.58 9.61 -1.87
N SER A 170 -2.62 9.00 -2.56
CA SER A 170 -1.23 9.48 -2.65
C SER A 170 -1.16 10.83 -3.37
N VAL A 171 -1.88 10.99 -4.48
CA VAL A 171 -1.96 12.26 -5.22
C VAL A 171 -2.64 13.35 -4.40
N LEU A 172 -3.73 13.03 -3.68
CA LEU A 172 -4.41 13.98 -2.78
C LEU A 172 -3.52 14.41 -1.62
N THR A 173 -2.76 13.49 -1.03
CA THR A 173 -1.78 13.80 0.03
C THR A 173 -0.77 14.82 -0.45
N ALA A 174 -0.19 14.61 -1.63
CA ALA A 174 0.76 15.54 -2.24
C ALA A 174 0.11 16.88 -2.64
N ARG A 175 -1.13 16.86 -3.14
CA ARG A 175 -1.86 18.06 -3.59
C ARG A 175 -2.27 18.96 -2.41
N TRP A 176 -2.73 18.37 -1.31
CA TRP A 176 -3.22 19.13 -0.16
C TRP A 176 -2.10 19.61 0.76
N ALA A 177 -0.95 18.93 0.77
CA ALA A 177 0.28 19.35 1.46
C ALA A 177 0.01 19.96 2.86
N LEU A 178 -0.75 19.22 3.68
CA LEU A 178 -1.25 19.72 4.95
C LEU A 178 -0.09 20.13 5.87
N LYS A 179 -0.20 21.33 6.47
CA LYS A 179 0.76 21.86 7.44
C LYS A 179 0.55 21.22 8.81
N ILE A 180 0.85 19.94 8.93
CA ILE A 180 0.79 19.16 10.17
C ILE A 180 2.04 18.30 10.28
N ASN A 181 2.44 17.95 11.50
CA ASN A 181 3.44 16.90 11.68
C ASN A 181 2.96 15.62 10.98
N PHE A 182 3.79 15.08 10.09
CA PHE A 182 3.40 14.01 9.18
C PHE A 182 3.10 12.69 9.91
N LEU A 183 3.79 12.40 11.02
CA LEU A 183 3.48 11.23 11.87
C LEU A 183 2.16 11.42 12.60
N TYR A 184 1.90 12.63 13.09
CA TYR A 184 0.64 12.93 13.76
C TYR A 184 -0.55 12.85 12.79
N GLY A 185 -0.39 13.37 11.57
CA GLY A 185 -1.37 13.23 10.50
C GLY A 185 -1.60 11.76 10.09
N ALA A 186 -0.53 10.96 10.02
CA ALA A 186 -0.61 9.52 9.77
C ALA A 186 -1.42 8.80 10.86
N GLY A 187 -1.25 9.18 12.13
CA GLY A 187 -2.05 8.64 13.23
C GLY A 187 -3.55 8.85 13.05
N PHE A 188 -3.98 10.07 12.66
CA PHE A 188 -5.40 10.32 12.38
C PHE A 188 -5.91 9.56 11.15
N GLN A 189 -5.10 9.46 10.09
CA GLN A 189 -5.47 8.67 8.90
C GLN A 189 -5.71 7.21 9.28
N MET A 190 -4.81 6.61 10.07
CA MET A 190 -4.97 5.25 10.60
C MET A 190 -6.21 5.14 11.47
N LEU A 191 -6.40 6.04 12.44
CA LEU A 191 -7.51 6.01 13.37
C LEU A 191 -8.87 6.06 12.65
N PHE A 192 -9.05 7.04 11.77
CA PHE A 192 -10.27 7.17 10.98
C PHE A 192 -10.51 5.96 10.09
N SER A 193 -9.46 5.47 9.42
CA SER A 193 -9.59 4.31 8.56
C SER A 193 -9.93 3.03 9.32
N GLY A 194 -9.31 2.83 10.48
CA GLY A 194 -9.52 1.68 11.35
C GLY A 194 -10.96 1.63 11.85
N ILE A 195 -11.48 2.78 12.32
CA ILE A 195 -12.86 2.90 12.77
C ILE A 195 -13.83 2.58 11.62
N VAL A 196 -13.64 3.19 10.45
CA VAL A 196 -14.51 2.95 9.29
C VAL A 196 -14.49 1.47 8.88
N MET A 197 -13.32 0.86 8.75
CA MET A 197 -13.21 -0.56 8.38
C MET A 197 -13.83 -1.49 9.42
N THR A 198 -13.65 -1.21 10.71
CA THR A 198 -14.22 -2.00 11.80
C THR A 198 -15.76 -1.91 11.80
N ILE A 199 -16.30 -0.70 11.61
CA ILE A 199 -17.76 -0.49 11.49
C ILE A 199 -18.30 -1.25 10.28
N VAL A 200 -17.67 -1.09 9.10
CA VAL A 200 -18.11 -1.79 7.87
C VAL A 200 -18.06 -3.31 8.06
N ALA A 201 -16.97 -3.85 8.63
CA ALA A 201 -16.85 -5.28 8.90
C ALA A 201 -17.95 -5.78 9.86
N THR A 202 -18.24 -5.00 10.92
CA THR A 202 -19.31 -5.34 11.87
C THR A 202 -20.69 -5.30 11.21
N MET A 203 -20.95 -4.32 10.35
CA MET A 203 -22.19 -4.23 9.56
C MET A 203 -22.33 -5.39 8.56
N MET A 204 -21.22 -5.98 8.11
CA MET A 204 -21.20 -7.22 7.31
C MET A 204 -21.36 -8.49 8.16
N GLY A 205 -21.73 -8.35 9.44
CA GLY A 205 -21.92 -9.47 10.37
C GLY A 205 -20.61 -10.11 10.86
N GLN A 206 -19.46 -9.47 10.64
CA GLN A 206 -18.17 -10.00 11.08
C GLN A 206 -17.91 -9.59 12.53
N SER A 207 -17.50 -10.53 13.37
CA SER A 207 -17.13 -10.30 14.77
C SER A 207 -15.66 -10.65 15.01
N LEU A 208 -15.13 -10.26 16.18
CA LEU A 208 -13.85 -10.79 16.62
C LEU A 208 -14.01 -12.29 16.95
N PRO A 209 -13.06 -13.14 16.53
CA PRO A 209 -13.01 -14.52 17.01
C PRO A 209 -12.53 -14.49 18.47
N LEU A 210 -13.49 -14.50 19.40
CA LEU A 210 -13.21 -14.50 20.85
C LEU A 210 -12.98 -15.92 21.40
N ASP A 211 -13.18 -16.94 20.57
CA ASP A 211 -13.07 -18.34 20.96
C ASP A 211 -11.62 -18.83 20.86
N GLY A 212 -10.99 -19.02 22.01
CA GLY A 212 -9.65 -19.61 22.14
C GLY A 212 -8.49 -18.67 21.76
N PHE A 213 -7.31 -18.94 22.31
CA PHE A 213 -6.10 -18.20 21.96
C PHE A 213 -5.45 -18.79 20.71
N ASN A 214 -5.47 -18.03 19.61
CA ASN A 214 -4.85 -18.41 18.35
C ASN A 214 -3.54 -17.63 18.12
N ILE A 215 -2.40 -18.31 18.25
CA ILE A 215 -1.07 -17.69 18.13
C ILE A 215 -0.82 -17.09 16.74
N GLU A 216 -1.35 -17.68 15.67
CA GLU A 216 -1.18 -17.18 14.30
C GLU A 216 -1.92 -15.86 14.12
N LEU A 217 -3.16 -15.78 14.60
CA LEU A 217 -3.97 -14.56 14.55
C LEU A 217 -3.34 -13.43 15.36
N TRP A 218 -3.02 -13.68 16.63
CA TRP A 218 -2.48 -12.64 17.51
C TRP A 218 -1.05 -12.24 17.13
N GLY A 219 -0.23 -13.19 16.68
CA GLY A 219 1.10 -12.93 16.13
C GLY A 219 1.04 -12.08 14.87
N SER A 220 0.14 -12.42 13.93
CA SER A 220 -0.12 -11.61 12.74
C SER A 220 -0.60 -10.20 13.11
N LEU A 221 -1.57 -10.09 14.02
CA LEU A 221 -2.13 -8.80 14.42
C LEU A 221 -1.08 -7.89 15.07
N LEU A 222 -0.31 -8.41 16.04
CA LEU A 222 0.77 -7.65 16.69
C LEU A 222 1.83 -7.21 15.68
N TYR A 223 2.25 -8.11 14.79
CA TYR A 223 3.19 -7.78 13.72
C TYR A 223 2.64 -6.67 12.83
N LEU A 224 1.38 -6.79 12.39
CA LEU A 224 0.76 -5.84 11.50
C LEU A 224 0.50 -4.48 12.16
N ILE A 225 0.25 -4.42 13.47
CA ILE A 225 0.14 -3.16 14.24
C ILE A 225 1.49 -2.45 14.29
N PHE A 226 2.53 -3.11 14.80
CA PHE A 226 3.80 -2.45 15.08
C PHE A 226 4.65 -2.28 13.82
N ILE A 227 4.78 -3.33 13.02
CA ILE A 227 5.66 -3.36 11.85
C ILE A 227 4.94 -2.82 10.62
N GLY A 228 3.73 -3.31 10.34
CA GLY A 228 2.98 -2.91 9.16
C GLY A 228 2.46 -1.47 9.21
N SER A 229 1.79 -1.13 10.32
CA SER A 229 1.11 0.15 10.50
C SER A 229 2.04 1.20 11.09
N ILE A 230 2.45 1.08 12.36
CA ILE A 230 3.22 2.13 13.04
C ILE A 230 4.55 2.34 12.34
N LEU A 231 5.41 1.33 12.23
CA LEU A 231 6.73 1.47 11.62
C LEU A 231 6.63 1.71 10.11
N GLY A 232 5.91 0.86 9.39
CA GLY A 232 5.83 0.89 7.92
C GLY A 232 5.19 2.17 7.39
N TYR A 233 3.95 2.48 7.77
CA TYR A 233 3.26 3.66 7.23
C TYR A 233 3.90 4.97 7.68
N SER A 234 4.36 5.07 8.94
CA SER A 234 5.11 6.24 9.40
C SER A 234 6.39 6.46 8.61
N SER A 235 7.14 5.39 8.33
CA SER A 235 8.36 5.44 7.53
C SER A 235 8.04 5.82 6.08
N TYR A 236 6.96 5.33 5.50
CA TYR A 236 6.53 5.71 4.16
C TYR A 236 6.17 7.20 4.08
N VAL A 237 5.39 7.70 5.05
CA VAL A 237 5.06 9.13 5.12
C VAL A 237 6.33 9.96 5.34
N PHE A 238 7.27 9.51 6.18
CA PHE A 238 8.58 10.17 6.33
C PHE A 238 9.37 10.22 5.01
N VAL A 239 9.41 9.11 4.27
CA VAL A 239 10.04 9.02 2.95
C VAL A 239 9.39 9.98 1.96
N LEU A 240 8.06 10.06 1.90
CA LEU A 240 7.36 11.00 1.01
C LEU A 240 7.66 12.47 1.32
N ASN A 241 7.98 12.79 2.58
CA ASN A 241 8.31 14.15 3.00
C ASN A 241 9.80 14.50 2.78
N ASN A 242 10.69 13.51 2.65
CA ASN A 242 12.15 13.73 2.63
C ASN A 242 12.84 13.30 1.33
N LEU A 243 12.23 12.41 0.54
CA LEU A 243 12.79 11.91 -0.71
C LEU A 243 11.90 12.28 -1.90
N PRO A 244 12.49 12.44 -3.10
CA PRO A 244 11.74 12.52 -4.34
C PRO A 244 10.77 11.34 -4.48
N PRO A 245 9.55 11.56 -5.02
CA PRO A 245 8.55 10.51 -5.21
C PRO A 245 9.06 9.28 -6.00
N SER A 246 10.04 9.45 -6.87
CA SER A 246 10.63 8.36 -7.67
C SER A 246 11.62 7.48 -6.90
N LEU A 247 12.24 8.00 -5.84
CA LEU A 247 12.96 7.17 -4.87
C LEU A 247 11.98 6.57 -3.87
N ALA A 248 10.96 7.33 -3.48
CA ALA A 248 9.90 6.85 -2.61
C ALA A 248 9.07 5.72 -3.24
N SER A 249 9.07 5.54 -4.56
CA SER A 249 8.38 4.42 -5.23
C SER A 249 9.21 3.14 -5.27
N VAL A 250 10.48 3.15 -4.83
CA VAL A 250 11.37 1.99 -4.91
C VAL A 250 10.85 0.79 -4.11
N TYR A 251 10.16 1.03 -2.99
CA TYR A 251 9.56 -0.04 -2.19
C TYR A 251 8.60 -0.90 -3.00
N ALA A 252 7.90 -0.31 -3.97
CA ALA A 252 6.92 -1.02 -4.79
C ALA A 252 7.57 -2.10 -5.67
N TYR A 253 8.90 -2.03 -5.88
CA TYR A 253 9.65 -3.07 -6.59
C TYR A 253 10.15 -4.19 -5.69
N ILE A 254 10.42 -3.88 -4.42
CA ILE A 254 10.99 -4.83 -3.46
C ILE A 254 9.87 -5.64 -2.81
N ASN A 255 8.72 -5.02 -2.54
CA ASN A 255 7.58 -5.67 -1.90
C ASN A 255 7.15 -6.97 -2.59
N PRO A 256 6.97 -7.04 -3.93
CA PRO A 256 6.55 -8.28 -4.60
C PRO A 256 7.59 -9.39 -4.47
N ILE A 257 8.88 -9.05 -4.54
CA ILE A 257 9.96 -10.03 -4.39
C ILE A 257 9.91 -10.66 -2.99
N VAL A 258 9.82 -9.82 -1.96
CA VAL A 258 9.73 -10.28 -0.56
C VAL A 258 8.45 -11.10 -0.33
N ALA A 259 7.31 -10.61 -0.84
CA ALA A 259 6.02 -11.28 -0.66
C ALA A 259 5.98 -12.66 -1.35
N VAL A 260 6.48 -12.76 -2.58
CA VAL A 260 6.53 -14.02 -3.34
C VAL A 260 7.49 -15.02 -2.67
N LEU A 261 8.68 -14.57 -2.25
CA LEU A 261 9.64 -15.44 -1.57
C LEU A 261 9.10 -15.97 -0.24
N LEU A 262 8.47 -15.12 0.57
CA LEU A 262 7.89 -15.53 1.85
C LEU A 262 6.61 -16.35 1.69
N GLY A 263 5.79 -16.04 0.70
CA GLY A 263 4.62 -16.85 0.33
C GLY A 263 5.04 -18.26 -0.06
N TRP A 264 6.06 -18.39 -0.90
CA TRP A 264 6.64 -19.68 -1.26
C TRP A 264 7.24 -20.42 -0.06
N LEU A 265 8.13 -19.76 0.70
CA LEU A 265 8.88 -20.40 1.78
C LEU A 265 8.01 -20.81 2.98
N ILE A 266 7.07 -19.96 3.39
CA ILE A 266 6.32 -20.13 4.66
C ILE A 266 4.90 -20.60 4.41
N LEU A 267 4.21 -20.03 3.40
CA LEU A 267 2.82 -20.40 3.11
C LEU A 267 2.69 -21.56 2.12
N GLN A 268 3.82 -22.06 1.60
CA GLN A 268 3.85 -23.10 0.56
C GLN A 268 3.05 -22.68 -0.69
N GLU A 269 3.02 -21.38 -1.01
CA GLU A 269 2.41 -20.90 -2.25
C GLU A 269 3.22 -21.41 -3.46
N HIS A 270 2.52 -21.80 -4.53
CA HIS A 270 3.16 -22.28 -5.74
C HIS A 270 3.98 -21.17 -6.40
N LEU A 271 5.30 -21.38 -6.46
CA LEU A 271 6.21 -20.54 -7.21
C LEU A 271 6.70 -21.29 -8.42
N ASN A 272 6.39 -20.78 -9.60
CA ASN A 272 6.91 -21.32 -10.85
C ASN A 272 7.66 -20.24 -11.65
N TRP A 273 8.33 -20.69 -12.72
CA TRP A 273 9.13 -19.81 -13.57
C TRP A 273 8.30 -18.72 -14.25
N VAL A 274 7.02 -18.98 -14.55
CA VAL A 274 6.10 -18.00 -15.17
C VAL A 274 5.81 -16.86 -14.20
N THR A 275 5.48 -17.16 -12.95
CA THR A 275 5.28 -16.16 -11.88
C THR A 275 6.54 -15.30 -11.68
N GLY A 276 7.71 -15.93 -11.66
CA GLY A 276 9.00 -15.23 -11.57
C GLY A 276 9.24 -14.30 -12.76
N LEU A 277 9.05 -14.79 -13.98
CA LEU A 277 9.20 -14.00 -15.22
C LEU A 277 8.20 -12.83 -15.26
N SER A 278 6.94 -13.09 -14.94
CA SER A 278 5.91 -12.05 -14.87
C SER A 278 6.22 -10.98 -13.85
N CYS A 279 6.70 -11.36 -12.66
CA CYS A 279 7.18 -10.41 -11.67
C CYS A 279 8.29 -9.53 -12.27
N LEU A 280 9.31 -10.12 -12.92
CA LEU A 280 10.39 -9.36 -13.55
C LEU A 280 9.89 -8.40 -14.65
N VAL A 281 8.96 -8.85 -15.50
CA VAL A 281 8.36 -8.02 -16.57
C VAL A 281 7.57 -6.86 -15.97
N THR A 282 6.75 -7.12 -14.94
CA THR A 282 6.00 -6.06 -14.23
C THR A 282 6.95 -5.02 -13.64
N LEU A 283 7.99 -5.47 -12.93
CA LEU A 283 8.99 -4.60 -12.33
C LEU A 283 9.74 -3.79 -13.41
N GLY A 284 10.09 -4.40 -14.54
CA GLY A 284 10.73 -3.72 -15.68
C GLY A 284 9.85 -2.62 -16.29
N GLY A 285 8.57 -2.89 -16.50
CA GLY A 285 7.62 -1.89 -17.01
C GLY A 285 7.44 -0.72 -16.04
N VAL A 286 7.25 -1.02 -14.76
CA VAL A 286 7.12 0.00 -13.70
C VAL A 286 8.42 0.82 -13.58
N TYR A 287 9.59 0.22 -13.78
CA TYR A 287 10.88 0.92 -13.83
C TYR A 287 10.96 1.91 -14.99
N MET A 288 10.50 1.51 -16.18
CA MET A 288 10.41 2.40 -17.33
C MET A 288 9.48 3.59 -17.07
N VAL A 289 8.33 3.36 -16.41
CA VAL A 289 7.41 4.44 -16.01
C VAL A 289 8.11 5.44 -15.08
N ASN A 290 8.76 4.96 -14.02
CA ASN A 290 9.45 5.86 -13.08
C ASN A 290 10.59 6.63 -13.75
N LYS A 291 11.35 5.99 -14.66
CA LYS A 291 12.39 6.66 -15.45
C LYS A 291 11.81 7.74 -16.38
N ALA A 292 10.69 7.47 -17.04
CA ALA A 292 10.01 8.43 -17.91
C ALA A 292 9.45 9.63 -17.13
N VAL A 293 8.84 9.40 -15.96
CA VAL A 293 8.34 10.48 -15.07
C VAL A 293 9.49 11.38 -14.60
N ASN A 294 10.64 10.81 -14.23
CA ASN A 294 11.81 11.58 -13.83
C ASN A 294 12.35 12.44 -14.96
N LYS A 295 12.46 11.89 -16.17
CA LYS A 295 12.92 12.63 -17.35
C LYS A 295 12.00 13.80 -17.67
N ASN A 296 10.68 13.59 -17.61
CA ASN A 296 9.69 14.66 -17.80
C ASN A 296 9.87 15.82 -16.81
N LYS A 297 10.12 15.53 -15.53
CA LYS A 297 10.36 16.58 -14.53
C LYS A 297 11.62 17.40 -14.84
N GLN A 298 12.70 16.75 -15.29
CA GLN A 298 13.93 17.46 -15.65
C GLN A 298 13.75 18.34 -16.89
N GLN A 299 12.96 17.90 -17.88
CA GLN A 299 12.72 18.64 -19.12
C GLN A 299 11.72 19.79 -19.00
N TYR A 300 10.74 19.70 -18.09
CA TYR A 300 9.65 20.68 -17.98
C TYR A 300 9.58 21.41 -16.62
N GLY A 301 10.42 21.04 -15.65
CA GLY A 301 10.45 21.63 -14.30
C GLY A 301 11.29 22.90 -14.15
N THR A 302 11.96 23.36 -15.22
CA THR A 302 12.71 24.63 -15.25
C THR A 302 11.83 25.85 -15.56
N THR A 303 10.55 25.68 -15.89
CA THR A 303 9.70 26.76 -16.42
C THR A 303 8.65 27.31 -15.44
N THR A 304 8.67 26.92 -14.16
CA THR A 304 7.76 27.49 -13.15
C THR A 304 8.53 27.80 -11.87
N LYS A 305 9.12 29.00 -11.83
CA LYS A 305 9.34 29.75 -10.59
C LYS A 305 8.13 30.64 -10.36
#